data_AF-G6YJL7-F1
#
_entry.id   AF-G6YJL7-F1
#
_cell.length_a   1.000
_cell.length_b   1.000
_cell.length_c   1.000
_cell.angle_alpha   90.00
_cell.angle_beta   90.00
_cell.angle_gamma   90.00
#
_symmetry.space_group_name_H-M   'P 1'
#
loop_
_entity.id
_entity.type
_entity.pdbx_description
1 polymer ?
#
loop_
_entity_poly.entity_id
_entity_poly.type
_entity_poly.pdbx_seq_one_letter_code
_entity_poly.pdbx_strand_id
1 'polypeptide(L)' 'MEKVTAVGLDIAKQVFQVHGIEAGGGVVVRRKLRRGDVVGVFEALPSCLIGIEACATGPAFSCGWVMRFG' A
#
# COMPACT_ATOMS: atom_id res chain seq x y z
N MET A 1 10.35 0.24 18.07
CA MET A 1 9.46 -0.60 17.23
C MET A 1 8.82 0.34 16.24
N GLU A 2 9.40 0.38 15.04
CA GLU A 2 9.04 1.37 14.02
C GLU A 2 7.66 1.02 13.47
N LYS A 3 6.65 1.83 13.83
CA LYS A 3 5.28 1.61 13.38
C LYS A 3 5.17 2.14 11.97
N VAL A 4 4.80 1.26 11.04
CA VAL A 4 4.42 1.66 9.69
C VAL A 4 3.19 2.54 9.80
N THR A 5 3.29 3.79 9.35
CA THR A 5 2.23 4.80 9.50
C THR A 5 1.43 4.93 8.22
N ALA A 6 2.13 4.83 7.08
CA ALA A 6 1.53 4.89 5.76
C ALA A 6 2.13 3.81 4.84
N VAL A 7 1.32 3.26 3.95
CA VAL A 7 1.71 2.27 2.95
C VAL A 7 1.14 2.68 1.60
N GLY A 8 2.01 2.95 0.63
CA GLY A 8 1.65 3.05 -0.78
C GLY A 8 1.57 1.67 -1.42
N LEU A 9 0.47 1.40 -2.11
CA LEU A 9 0.28 0.23 -2.96
C LEU A 9 0.11 0.68 -4.41
N ASP A 10 1.10 0.36 -5.24
CA ASP A 10 1.04 0.56 -6.69
C ASP A 10 0.55 -0.74 -7.36
N ILE A 11 -0.51 -0.61 -8.14
CA ILE A 11 -1.16 -1.73 -8.84
C ILE A 11 -0.71 -1.72 -10.30
N ALA A 12 0.33 -2.50 -10.62
CA ALA A 12 0.71 -2.80 -11.99
C ALA A 12 0.04 -4.11 -12.47
N LYS A 13 -0.05 -4.32 -13.79
CA LYS A 13 -0.82 -5.41 -14.44
C LYS A 13 -0.60 -6.83 -13.88
N GLN A 14 0.56 -7.12 -13.28
CA GLN A 14 0.91 -8.46 -12.79
C GLN A 14 1.64 -8.46 -11.42
N VAL A 15 1.99 -7.30 -10.89
CA VAL A 15 2.82 -7.17 -9.68
C VAL A 15 2.32 -5.99 -8.87
N PHE A 16 2.23 -6.17 -7.57
CA PHE A 16 1.92 -5.10 -6.63
C PHE A 16 3.24 -4.59 -6.04
N GLN A 17 3.43 -3.28 -5.99
CA GLN A 17 4.58 -2.69 -5.31
C GLN A 17 4.10 -2.07 -4.01
N VAL A 18 4.66 -2.54 -2.89
CA VAL A 18 4.35 -2.01 -1.56
C VAL A 18 5.49 -1.13 -1.09
N HIS A 19 5.14 0.07 -0.67
CA HIS A 19 6.03 1.06 -0.12
C HIS A 19 5.49 1.56 1.22
N GLY A 20 6.00 1.04 2.33
CA GLY A 20 5.64 1.42 3.69
C GLY A 20 6.62 2.45 4.25
N ILE A 21 6.07 3.53 4.80
CA ILE A 21 6.82 4.57 5.51
C ILE A 21 6.40 4.63 6.98
N GLU A 22 7.35 4.98 7.84
CA GLU A 22 7.12 5.31 9.24
C GLU A 22 6.78 6.78 9.44
N ALA A 23 6.50 7.17 10.68
CA ALA A 23 6.11 8.53 11.03
C ALA A 23 7.23 9.55 10.75
N GLY A 24 8.49 9.12 10.77
CA GLY A 24 9.65 9.93 10.39
C GLY A 24 9.84 10.11 8.88
N GLY A 25 9.00 9.48 8.04
CA GLY A 25 9.17 9.45 6.59
C GLY A 25 10.24 8.45 6.12
N GLY A 26 10.83 7.67 7.03
CA GLY A 26 11.72 6.56 6.74
C GLY A 26 10.97 5.42 6.03
N VAL A 27 11.62 4.78 5.05
CA VAL A 27 11.04 3.66 4.32
C VAL A 27 11.28 2.37 5.11
N VAL A 28 10.23 1.84 5.72
CA VAL A 28 10.26 0.60 6.52
C VAL A 28 10.08 -0.63 5.66
N VAL A 29 9.28 -0.50 4.60
CA VAL A 29 8.89 -1.62 3.74
C VAL A 29 8.99 -1.20 2.28
N ARG A 30 9.75 -1.95 1.50
CA ARG A 30 9.77 -1.79 0.04
C ARG A 30 9.92 -3.15 -0.61
N ARG A 31 8.81 -3.70 -1.13
CA ARG A 31 8.81 -5.05 -1.71
C ARG A 31 7.73 -5.24 -2.76
N LYS A 32 8.07 -6.03 -3.78
CA LYS A 32 7.15 -6.51 -4.81
C LYS A 32 6.35 -7.67 -4.25
N LEU A 33 5.03 -7.56 -4.25
CA LEU A 33 4.10 -8.61 -3.86
C LEU A 33 3.40 -9.19 -5.09
N ARG A 34 3.12 -10.49 -5.02
CA ARG A 34 2.19 -11.16 -5.92
C ARG A 34 0.80 -11.12 -5.29
N ARG A 35 -0.24 -11.30 -6.11
CA ARG A 35 -1.65 -11.21 -5.68
C ARG A 35 -1.99 -12.07 -4.45
N GLY A 36 -1.35 -13.24 -4.29
CA GLY A 36 -1.55 -14.12 -3.14
C GLY A 36 -0.87 -13.65 -1.85
N ASP A 37 0.21 -12.87 -1.94
CA ASP A 37 1.00 -12.42 -0.79
C ASP A 37 0.46 -11.10 -0.20
N VAL A 38 -0.35 -10.38 -0.97
CA VAL A 38 -0.93 -9.09 -0.59
C VAL A 38 -1.64 -9.19 0.76
N VAL A 39 -2.55 -10.16 0.92
CA VAL A 39 -3.36 -10.31 2.14
C VAL A 39 -2.48 -10.61 3.35
N GLY A 40 -1.57 -11.58 3.24
CA GLY A 40 -0.70 -11.96 4.37
C GLY A 40 0.23 -10.83 4.82
N VAL A 41 0.66 -9.96 3.90
CA VAL A 41 1.45 -8.77 4.25
C VAL A 41 0.59 -7.73 4.97
N PHE A 42 -0.64 -7.50 4.52
CA PHE A 42 -1.53 -6.54 5.18
C PHE A 42 -2.03 -7.03 6.55
N GLU A 43 -2.22 -8.34 6.73
CA GLU A 43 -2.55 -8.94 8.03
C GLU A 43 -1.40 -8.83 9.05
N ALA A 44 -0.15 -8.91 8.59
CA ALA A 44 1.02 -8.79 9.44
C ALA A 44 1.37 -7.34 9.84
N LEU A 45 0.73 -6.34 9.19
CA LEU A 45 0.99 -4.93 9.45
C LEU A 45 0.06 -4.38 10.56
N PRO A 46 0.58 -3.52 11.45
CA PRO A 46 -0.27 -2.80 12.40
C PRO A 46 -1.21 -1.83 11.66
N SER A 47 -2.24 -1.33 12.35
CA SER A 47 -3.19 -0.34 11.81
C SER A 47 -2.44 0.83 11.16
N CYS A 48 -2.53 0.94 9.83
CA CYS A 48 -1.78 1.91 9.05
C CYS A 48 -2.64 2.46 7.91
N LEU A 49 -2.26 3.64 7.44
CA LEU A 49 -2.94 4.31 6.34
C LEU A 49 -2.45 3.69 5.02
N ILE A 50 -3.34 3.15 4.19
CA ILE A 50 -2.97 2.58 2.89
C ILE A 50 -3.42 3.54 1.79
N GLY A 51 -2.45 4.12 1.07
CA GLY A 51 -2.70 4.85 -0.18
C GLY A 51 -2.63 3.89 -1.35
N ILE A 52 -3.69 3.82 -2.16
CA ILE A 52 -3.70 3.00 -3.37
C ILE A 52 -3.69 3.92 -4.58
N GLU A 53 -2.62 3.84 -5.37
CA GLU A 53 -2.60 4.46 -6.68
C GLU A 53 -3.15 3.47 -7.71
N ALA A 54 -4.40 3.67 -8.09
CA ALA A 54 -5.01 2.96 -9.21
C ALA A 54 -4.84 3.81 -10.47
N CYS A 55 -3.94 3.42 -11.37
CA CYS A 55 -3.82 4.05 -12.67
C CYS A 55 -5.07 3.68 -13.49
N ALA A 56 -6.06 4.57 -13.51
CA ALA A 56 -7.35 4.35 -14.16
C ALA A 56 -7.20 4.34 -15.69
N THR A 57 -7.31 3.18 -16.33
CA THR A 57 -7.68 3.05 -17.76
C THR A 57 -9.17 2.72 -17.89
N GLY A 58 -10.02 3.45 -17.17
CA GLY A 58 -11.47 3.28 -17.16
C GLY A 58 -12.20 4.59 -16.80
N PRO A 59 -13.41 4.83 -17.33
CA PRO A 59 -14.12 6.08 -17.10
C PRO A 59 -14.66 6.10 -15.66
N ALA A 60 -14.36 7.19 -14.94
CA ALA A 60 -14.61 7.42 -13.53
C ALA A 60 -13.63 6.71 -12.58
N PHE A 61 -12.64 7.45 -12.07
CA PHE A 61 -12.45 7.68 -10.63
C PHE A 61 -11.33 8.69 -10.43
N SER A 62 -11.63 9.77 -9.71
CA SER A 62 -10.68 10.82 -9.35
C SER A 62 -9.56 10.25 -8.47
N CYS A 63 -8.35 10.74 -8.74
CA CYS A 63 -7.12 10.63 -7.96
C CYS A 63 -7.35 10.59 -6.43
N GLY A 64 -6.83 9.55 -5.76
CA GLY A 64 -6.61 9.52 -4.30
C GLY A 64 -7.59 8.68 -3.47
N TRP A 65 -7.53 7.34 -3.56
CA TRP A 65 -8.17 6.48 -2.56
C TRP A 65 -7.19 6.18 -1.41
N VAL A 66 -7.51 6.72 -0.24
CA VAL A 66 -6.83 6.42 1.02
C VAL A 66 -7.74 5.50 1.82
N MET A 67 -7.37 4.22 1.91
CA MET A 67 -8.05 3.26 2.76
C MET A 67 -7.34 3.21 4.12
N ARG A 68 -8.09 3.43 5.20
CA ARG A 68 -7.55 3.25 6.54
C ARG A 68 -7.80 1.81 6.95
N PHE A 69 -6.73 1.03 7.13
CA PHE A 69 -6.84 -0.34 7.63
C PHE A 69 -6.78 -0.30 9.16
N GLY A 70 -7.89 -0.65 9.80
CA GLY A 70 -8.08 -0.62 11.25
C GLY A 70 -9.44 -1.17 11.63
#